data_AF-A0A926PRQ7-F1
#
_entry.id   AF-A0A926PRQ7-F1
#
_cell.length_a   1.000
_cell.length_b   1.000
_cell.length_c   1.000
_cell.angle_alpha   90.00
_cell.angle_beta   90.00
_cell.angle_gamma   90.00
#
_symmetry.space_group_name_H-M   'P 1'
#
loop_
_entity.id
_entity.type
_entity.pdbx_description
1 polymer ?
#
loop_
_entity_poly.entity_id
_entity_poly.type
_entity_poly.pdbx_seq_one_letter_code
_entity_poly.pdbx_strand_id
1 'polypeptide(L)' 'MPRKRTNFVIDDRVLAALKNMARRSNTSVNRFVENVLFELAKEQGEIDASAEPLGETRGRPSDQYEKASDSTQEEI' A
#
# COMPACT_ATOMS: atom_id res chain seq x y z
N MET A 1 10.42 5.35 3.91
CA MET A 1 11.02 4.88 2.64
C MET A 1 10.04 5.11 1.50
N PRO A 2 10.47 5.66 0.36
CA PRO A 2 9.61 5.79 -0.83
C PRO A 2 9.40 4.43 -1.50
N ARG A 3 8.20 4.18 -2.04
CA ARG A 3 7.94 2.98 -2.86
C ARG A 3 8.65 3.13 -4.22
N LYS A 4 9.32 2.08 -4.69
CA LYS A 4 9.94 2.02 -6.02
C LYS A 4 9.09 1.15 -6.95
N ARG A 5 8.80 1.65 -8.16
CA ARG A 5 8.07 0.86 -9.17
C ARG A 5 8.98 -0.22 -9.74
N THR A 6 8.54 -1.47 -9.69
CA THR A 6 9.23 -2.65 -10.22
C THR A 6 8.27 -3.46 -11.07
N ASN A 7 8.76 -4.06 -12.16
CA ASN A 7 7.97 -4.92 -13.05
C ASN A 7 8.38 -6.38 -12.85
N PHE A 8 7.41 -7.27 -12.69
CA PHE A 8 7.61 -8.72 -12.67
C PHE A 8 6.83 -9.36 -13.81
N VAL A 9 7.38 -10.44 -14.37
CA VAL A 9 6.64 -11.30 -15.31
C VAL A 9 5.98 -12.39 -14.48
N ILE A 10 4.66 -12.46 -14.52
CA ILE A 10 3.85 -13.36 -13.68
C ILE A 10 2.86 -14.11 -14.59
N ASP A 11 2.61 -15.39 -14.28
CA ASP A 11 1.59 -16.21 -14.94
C ASP A 11 0.19 -15.56 -14.81
N ASP A 12 -0.59 -15.56 -15.90
CA ASP A 12 -1.89 -14.90 -15.94
C ASP A 12 -2.90 -15.48 -14.95
N ARG A 13 -2.84 -16.79 -14.67
CA ARG A 13 -3.70 -17.44 -13.67
C ARG A 13 -3.40 -16.93 -12.27
N VAL A 14 -2.12 -16.69 -11.98
CA VAL A 14 -1.67 -16.11 -10.71
C VAL A 14 -2.16 -14.66 -10.60
N LEU A 15 -2.02 -13.87 -11.67
CA LEU A 15 -2.53 -12.50 -11.69
C LEU A 15 -4.05 -12.44 -11.47
N ALA A 16 -4.82 -13.35 -12.07
CA ALA A 16 -6.26 -13.45 -11.85
C ALA A 16 -6.60 -13.83 -10.40
N ALA A 17 -5.87 -14.78 -9.81
CA ALA A 17 -6.05 -15.16 -8.41
C ALA A 17 -5.74 -13.99 -7.46
N LEU A 18 -4.64 -13.27 -7.68
CA LEU A 18 -4.26 -12.07 -6.92
C LEU A 18 -5.35 -10.98 -6.97
N LYS A 19 -5.91 -10.73 -8.16
CA LYS A 19 -7.04 -9.79 -8.33
C LYS A 19 -8.25 -10.19 -7.49
N ASN A 20 -8.61 -11.47 -7.50
CA ASN A 20 -9.75 -11.97 -6.73
C ASN A 20 -9.50 -11.93 -5.22
N MET A 21 -8.28 -12.26 -4.77
CA MET A 21 -7.90 -12.15 -3.36
C MET A 21 -7.95 -10.70 -2.87
N ALA A 22 -7.36 -9.77 -3.62
CA ALA A 22 -7.36 -8.36 -3.26
C ALA A 22 -8.79 -7.79 -3.15
N ARG A 23 -9.69 -8.17 -4.07
CA ARG A 23 -11.12 -7.81 -4.01
C ARG A 23 -11.80 -8.33 -2.74
N ARG A 24 -11.57 -9.59 -2.37
CA ARG A 24 -12.13 -10.18 -1.13
C ARG A 24 -11.63 -9.48 0.13
N SER A 25 -10.40 -8.99 0.09
CA SER A 25 -9.78 -8.22 1.18
C SER A 25 -10.05 -6.71 1.11
N ASN A 26 -10.94 -6.25 0.22
CA ASN A 26 -11.26 -4.84 -0.01
C ASN A 26 -10.02 -3.93 -0.16
N THR A 27 -9.00 -4.40 -0.86
CA THR A 27 -7.75 -3.66 -1.05
C THR A 27 -7.29 -3.71 -2.52
N SER A 28 -6.33 -2.87 -2.88
CA SER A 28 -5.73 -2.91 -4.22
C SER A 28 -4.82 -4.12 -4.38
N VAL A 29 -4.64 -4.61 -5.62
CA VAL A 29 -3.73 -5.74 -5.91
C VAL A 29 -2.31 -5.43 -5.44
N ASN A 30 -1.83 -4.20 -5.66
CA ASN A 30 -0.50 -3.79 -5.23
C ASN A 30 -0.35 -3.84 -3.71
N ARG A 31 -1.35 -3.34 -2.97
CA ARG A 31 -1.34 -3.36 -1.51
C ARG A 31 -1.41 -4.78 -0.95
N PHE A 32 -2.26 -5.62 -1.54
CA PHE A 32 -2.36 -7.03 -1.19
C PHE A 32 -1.01 -7.75 -1.37
N VAL A 33 -0.40 -7.59 -2.55
CA VAL A 33 0.89 -8.21 -2.87
C VAL A 33 1.99 -7.68 -1.96
N GLU A 34 2.04 -6.37 -1.71
CA GLU A 34 3.02 -5.76 -0.80
C GLU A 34 2.90 -6.37 0.60
N ASN A 35 1.70 -6.49 1.17
CA ASN A 35 1.52 -7.09 2.49
C ASN A 35 1.95 -8.56 2.54
N VAL A 36 1.52 -9.36 1.56
CA VAL A 36 1.88 -10.79 1.50
C VAL A 36 3.38 -10.98 1.39
N LEU A 37 4.04 -10.22 0.51
CA LEU A 37 5.49 -10.30 0.33
C LEU A 37 6.25 -9.75 1.54
N PHE A 38 5.72 -8.73 2.22
CA PHE A 38 6.31 -8.18 3.43
C PHE A 38 6.31 -9.20 4.56
N GLU A 39 5.16 -9.84 4.84
CA GLU A 39 5.08 -10.90 5.84
C GLU A 39 5.96 -12.10 5.49
N LEU A 40 5.95 -12.54 4.22
CA LEU A 40 6.84 -13.60 3.77
C LEU A 40 8.32 -13.24 4.00
N ALA A 41 8.73 -12.02 3.70
CA ALA A 41 10.10 -11.57 3.92
C ALA A 41 10.47 -11.49 5.42
N LYS A 42 9.51 -11.18 6.30
CA LYS A 42 9.71 -11.26 7.76
C LYS A 42 9.89 -12.71 8.21
N GLU A 43 9.07 -13.62 7.72
CA GLU A 43 9.18 -15.05 8.03
C GLU A 43 10.53 -15.63 7.60
N GLN A 44 11.09 -15.14 6.49
CA GLN A 44 12.42 -15.54 6.01
C GLN A 44 13.58 -14.78 6.69
N GLY A 45 13.29 -13.80 7.55
CA GLY A 45 14.31 -13.00 8.25
C GLY A 45 15.00 -11.94 7.38
N GLU A 46 14.50 -11.67 6.17
CA GLU A 46 14.99 -10.62 5.26
C GLU A 46 14.50 -9.22 5.67
N ILE A 47 13.37 -9.17 6.38
CA ILE A 47 12.85 -7.98 7.04
C ILE A 47 12.77 -8.23 8.54
N ASP A 48 13.09 -7.22 9.34
CA ASP A 48 12.99 -7.29 10.79
C ASP A 48 11.55 -7.68 11.24
N ALA A 49 11.43 -8.59 12.20
CA ALA A 49 10.14 -9.07 12.70
C ALA A 49 9.26 -7.97 13.32
N SER A 50 9.86 -6.88 13.81
CA SER A 50 9.18 -5.70 14.35
C SER A 50 8.83 -4.66 13.28
N ALA A 51 9.29 -4.82 12.04
CA ALA A 51 8.98 -3.89 10.98
C ALA A 51 7.49 -3.94 10.61
N GLU A 52 6.94 -2.77 10.32
CA GLU A 52 5.55 -2.59 9.88
C GLU A 52 5.49 -2.21 8.39
N PRO A 53 4.51 -2.75 7.64
CA PRO A 53 4.26 -2.34 6.26
C PRO A 53 3.97 -0.85 6.14
N LEU A 54 4.31 -0.25 5.00
CA LEU A 54 3.95 1.15 4.73
C LEU A 54 2.42 1.33 4.68
N GLY A 55 1.87 2.23 5.49
CA GLY A 55 0.45 2.58 5.45
C GLY A 55 -0.03 3.10 4.09
N GLU A 56 -1.35 3.05 3.85
CA GLU A 56 -1.96 3.45 2.58
C GLU A 56 -1.70 4.93 2.21
N THR A 57 -1.60 5.81 3.21
CA THR A 57 -1.34 7.24 3.03
C THR A 57 0.14 7.60 2.90
N ARG A 58 1.06 6.66 3.22
CA ARG A 58 2.50 6.92 3.12
C ARG A 58 2.90 6.93 1.64
N GLY A 59 3.20 8.12 1.10
CA GLY A 59 3.60 8.32 -0.29
C GLY A 59 2.74 9.32 -1.08
N ARG A 60 1.68 9.89 -0.49
CA ARG A 60 1.10 11.14 -0.99
C ARG A 60 2.03 12.27 -0.56
N PRO A 61 2.50 13.16 -1.45
CA PRO A 61 3.19 14.37 -1.04
C PRO A 61 2.32 15.11 -0.02
N SER A 62 2.93 15.51 1.10
CA SER A 62 2.26 16.22 2.21
C SER A 62 1.61 17.55 1.78
N ASP A 63 1.98 18.07 0.61
CA ASP A 63 1.56 19.37 0.08
C ASP A 63 0.06 19.51 -0.25
N GLN A 64 -0.76 18.47 -0.04
CA GLN A 64 -2.20 18.54 -0.30
C GLN A 64 -3.09 18.50 0.96
N TYR A 65 -2.51 18.48 2.17
CA TYR A 65 -3.30 18.48 3.41
C TYR A 65 -3.53 19.89 4.02
N GLU A 66 -2.82 20.93 3.59
CA GLU A 66 -3.02 22.30 4.12
C GLU A 66 -4.22 23.04 3.51
N LYS A 67 -4.85 22.54 2.44
CA LYS A 67 -5.95 23.24 1.74
C LYS A 67 -7.37 22.85 2.17
N ALA A 68 -7.54 21.94 3.13
CA ALA A 68 -8.87 21.42 3.50
C ALA A 68 -9.36 21.82 4.91
N SER A 69 -8.55 22.51 5.71
CA SER A 69 -8.93 22.92 7.08
C SER A 69 -9.18 24.42 7.26
N ASP A 70 -9.08 25.24 6.20
CA ASP A 70 -9.11 26.71 6.29
C ASP A 70 -10.32 27.37 5.59
N SER A 71 -11.44 26.65 5.45
CA SER A 71 -12.65 27.20 4.80
C SER A 71 -13.93 27.03 5.60
N THR A 72 -13.86 27.01 6.93
CA THR A 72 -15.07 27.03 7.78
C THR A 72 -14.85 27.80 9.07
N GLN A 73 -14.31 29.02 9.00
CA GLN A 73 -14.51 30.04 10.05
C GLN A 73 -14.45 31.43 9.41
N GLU A 74 -15.55 31.88 8.81
CA GLU A 74 -15.98 33.28 8.75
C GLU A 74 -17.26 33.38 7.90
N GLU A 75 -18.42 33.47 8.57
CA GLU A 75 -19.50 34.38 8.19
C GLU A 75 -20.49 34.48 9.37
N ILE A 76 -20.32 35.58 10.12
CA ILE A 76 -21.26 36.46 10.85
C ILE A 76 -22.56 35.83 11.41
#